data_AF-A0A1Y1ISR3-F1
#
_entry.id   AF-A0A1Y1ISR3-F1
#
_cell.length_a   1.000
_cell.length_b   1.000
_cell.length_c   1.000
_cell.angle_alpha   90.00
_cell.angle_beta   90.00
_cell.angle_gamma   90.00
#
_symmetry.space_group_name_H-M   'P 1'
#
loop_
_entity.id
_entity.type
_entity.pdbx_description
1 polymer ?
#
loop_
_entity_poly.entity_id
_entity_poly.type
_entity_poly.pdbx_seq_one_letter_code
_entity_poly.pdbx_strand_id
1 'polypeptide(L)'
;MEDVPYLTWLHRIRRLCMGSGGSTLETQFELEASACKELLTCCCERWAQLSCSGPTSESSMSIFEGKRPATVPIQKYGEHLSRYLDVSPVAVIGACVYIFKMLNRKEPVDVVSASNIHRLLLTALMLSSKFFDDGSYENAYFAEVGGVSVEELNSLEVAFLFGIDFRLNLTEAEIEKALQEIVRVRCERRLSQKRKAEPVEPVPYSFRCRDPVVNEFNEPQPVFSNADVQPVFTCSLKHSGDLIVGMTLEVELPQLDSAYPYVSDLGYRLIDELSISVAGVELDRMTGLHMLLKAVMSDAHSEYSRFGDMLNGVTVPGMLDSEAEIQDGEATTHKLVHVPIPFWFARAQVSNGFPLASLITAEAIIKLKLSPLSSIIQPPPDVRLQPRISILTDNVWLDPKVAFALIRSGPSKSLFQQNLHQDHAVDADLPVQRIELTCNKSVRRLLWLVTASDDPNQILPNSVLSSRLILEGYDLMSRGPVNQDTGERADGKYSELV
;
A
#
# COMPACT_ATOMS: atom_id res chain seq x y z
N MET A 1 35.69 -12.15 2.87
CA MET A 1 34.91 -12.44 4.09
C MET A 1 33.46 -12.34 3.69
N GLU A 2 32.78 -13.48 3.70
CA GLU A 2 31.43 -13.66 3.14
C GLU A 2 30.37 -13.27 4.18
N ASP A 3 30.02 -11.99 4.24
CA ASP A 3 28.89 -11.48 5.06
C ASP A 3 27.59 -11.41 4.24
N VAL A 4 27.17 -12.53 3.65
CA VAL A 4 25.96 -12.62 2.80
C VAL A 4 24.80 -13.47 3.37
N PRO A 5 24.96 -14.34 4.39
CA PRO A 5 23.79 -15.00 4.99
C PRO A 5 22.92 -14.03 5.79
N TYR A 6 23.50 -13.26 6.72
CA TYR A 6 22.79 -12.53 7.79
C TYR A 6 21.78 -11.48 7.28
N LEU A 7 22.16 -10.68 6.27
CA LEU A 7 21.28 -9.66 5.68
C LEU A 7 20.06 -10.29 4.96
N THR A 8 20.27 -11.43 4.31
CA THR A 8 19.21 -12.18 3.62
C THR A 8 18.16 -12.71 4.61
N TRP A 9 18.59 -13.04 5.83
CA TRP A 9 17.72 -13.47 6.94
C TRP A 9 16.89 -12.33 7.52
N LEU A 10 17.51 -11.18 7.81
CA LEU A 10 16.78 -9.99 8.28
C LEU A 10 15.69 -9.57 7.29
N HIS A 11 15.96 -9.65 5.98
CA HIS A 11 14.96 -9.40 4.94
C HIS A 11 13.80 -10.42 4.95
N ARG A 12 14.05 -11.70 5.24
CA ARG A 12 12.99 -12.72 5.39
C ARG A 12 12.15 -12.49 6.65
N ILE A 13 12.79 -12.19 7.78
CA ILE A 13 12.10 -11.84 9.04
C ILE A 13 11.26 -10.56 8.84
N ARG A 14 11.80 -9.56 8.14
CA ARG A 14 11.09 -8.31 7.78
C ARG A 14 9.85 -8.59 6.92
N ARG A 15 9.92 -9.49 5.94
CA ARG A 15 8.74 -9.93 5.14
C ARG A 15 7.71 -10.69 5.97
N LEU A 16 8.16 -11.60 6.84
CA LEU A 16 7.28 -12.46 7.66
C LEU A 16 6.53 -11.65 8.74
N CYS A 17 7.21 -10.68 9.37
CA CYS A 17 6.62 -9.86 10.41
C CYS A 17 5.74 -8.73 9.85
N MET A 18 6.09 -8.10 8.72
CA MET A 18 5.63 -6.73 8.43
C MET A 18 4.98 -6.47 7.06
N GLY A 19 4.84 -7.46 6.17
CA GLY A 19 4.30 -7.19 4.83
C GLY A 19 5.19 -6.22 4.03
N SER A 20 4.87 -5.98 2.76
CA SER A 20 5.71 -5.23 1.83
C SER A 20 5.71 -3.72 2.10
N GLY A 21 6.43 -3.25 3.12
CA GLY A 21 6.66 -1.84 3.41
C GLY A 21 8.15 -1.56 3.66
N GLY A 22 8.77 -0.71 2.84
CA GLY A 22 10.13 -0.22 3.04
C GLY A 22 10.13 1.00 3.97
N SER A 23 11.12 1.13 4.84
CA SER A 23 11.21 2.22 5.81
C SER A 23 12.67 2.56 6.19
N THR A 24 12.90 3.83 6.57
CA THR A 24 14.18 4.54 6.87
C THR A 24 14.73 4.27 8.28
N LEU A 25 15.97 4.69 8.59
CA LEU A 25 16.73 4.37 9.82
C LEU A 25 16.03 4.71 11.16
N GLU A 26 15.36 5.87 11.29
CA GLU A 26 14.63 6.21 12.53
C GLU A 26 13.38 5.33 12.74
N THR A 27 12.83 4.76 11.67
CA THR A 27 11.75 3.77 11.78
C THR A 27 12.29 2.36 12.06
N GLN A 28 13.58 2.07 11.90
CA GLN A 28 14.10 0.72 12.13
C GLN A 28 13.95 0.29 13.60
N PHE A 29 14.23 1.16 14.56
CA PHE A 29 14.08 0.83 15.99
C PHE A 29 12.62 0.53 16.38
N GLU A 30 11.65 1.34 15.91
CA GLU A 30 10.23 1.09 16.18
C GLU A 30 9.70 -0.17 15.45
N LEU A 31 10.19 -0.44 14.23
CA LEU A 31 9.84 -1.64 13.47
C LEU A 31 10.46 -2.91 14.09
N GLU A 32 11.68 -2.83 14.62
CA GLU A 32 12.36 -3.94 15.29
C GLU A 32 11.69 -4.29 16.62
N ALA A 33 11.32 -3.30 17.43
CA ALA A 33 10.54 -3.51 18.65
C ALA A 33 9.18 -4.18 18.38
N SER A 34 8.50 -3.80 17.29
CA SER A 34 7.26 -4.44 16.85
C SER A 34 7.45 -5.90 16.43
N ALA A 35 8.54 -6.19 15.70
CA ALA A 35 8.89 -7.54 15.29
C ALA A 35 9.26 -8.43 16.48
N CYS A 36 10.06 -7.94 17.43
CA CYS A 36 10.44 -8.66 18.64
C CYS A 36 9.22 -9.03 19.48
N LYS A 37 8.29 -8.10 19.67
CA LYS A 37 7.04 -8.32 20.39
C LYS A 37 6.21 -9.44 19.76
N GLU A 38 6.05 -9.41 18.44
CA GLU A 38 5.26 -10.40 17.70
C GLU A 38 5.92 -11.79 17.72
N LEU A 39 7.24 -11.86 17.54
CA LEU A 39 8.02 -13.11 17.61
C LEU A 39 7.96 -13.74 19.02
N LEU A 40 8.20 -12.93 20.06
CA LEU A 40 8.10 -13.39 21.45
C LEU A 40 6.69 -13.87 21.79
N THR A 41 5.66 -13.16 21.31
CA THR A 41 4.27 -13.54 21.52
C THR A 41 3.98 -14.93 20.92
N CYS A 42 4.41 -15.18 19.69
CA CYS A 42 4.23 -16.48 19.04
C CYS A 42 5.04 -17.59 19.74
N CYS A 43 6.28 -17.32 20.16
CA CYS A 43 7.07 -18.32 20.91
C CYS A 43 6.40 -18.63 22.27
N CYS A 44 5.94 -17.62 23.02
CA CYS A 44 5.22 -17.80 24.28
C CYS A 44 3.92 -18.62 24.12
N GLU A 45 3.15 -18.40 23.05
CA GLU A 45 1.97 -19.20 22.74
C GLU A 45 2.33 -20.64 22.42
N ARG A 46 3.38 -20.86 21.64
CA ARG A 46 3.83 -22.22 21.32
C ARG A 46 4.19 -22.99 22.58
N TRP A 47 4.92 -22.37 23.48
CA TRP A 47 5.33 -23.02 24.73
C TRP A 47 4.18 -23.19 25.71
N ALA A 48 3.21 -22.28 25.72
CA ALA A 48 1.97 -22.49 26.46
C ALA A 48 1.21 -23.73 25.96
N GLN A 49 1.19 -23.99 24.64
CA GLN A 49 0.59 -25.21 24.08
C GLN A 49 1.38 -26.48 24.43
N LEU A 50 2.71 -26.37 24.51
CA LEU A 50 3.59 -27.50 24.86
C LEU A 50 3.63 -27.77 26.37
N SER A 51 3.10 -26.88 27.20
CA SER A 51 3.01 -27.07 28.64
C SER A 51 1.95 -28.12 28.97
N CYS A 52 2.35 -29.36 29.28
CA CYS A 52 1.41 -30.42 29.66
C CYS A 52 0.87 -30.22 31.08
N SER A 53 -0.44 -30.37 31.27
CA SER A 53 -1.09 -30.51 32.57
C SER A 53 -1.09 -31.98 33.01
N GLY A 54 0.08 -32.52 33.34
CA GLY A 54 0.24 -33.86 33.91
C GLY A 54 0.84 -33.81 35.32
N PRO A 55 0.45 -34.71 36.25
CA PRO A 55 1.10 -34.79 37.55
C PRO A 55 2.55 -35.25 37.35
N THR A 56 3.51 -34.41 37.73
CA THR A 56 4.93 -34.77 37.76
C THR A 56 5.15 -35.75 38.91
N SER A 57 5.45 -37.01 38.58
CA SER A 57 5.96 -37.98 39.55
C SER A 57 7.32 -37.50 40.06
N GLU A 58 7.51 -37.55 41.39
CA GLU A 58 8.72 -37.18 42.12
C GLU A 58 9.99 -37.81 41.51
N SER A 59 10.62 -37.09 40.60
CA SER A 59 11.93 -37.42 40.07
C SER A 59 12.63 -36.12 39.73
N SER A 60 13.74 -35.86 40.44
CA SER A 60 14.67 -34.73 40.34
C SER A 60 14.05 -33.39 39.90
N MET A 61 13.71 -32.52 40.87
CA MET A 61 13.35 -31.13 40.59
C MET A 61 14.42 -30.45 39.73
N SER A 62 14.06 -30.08 38.51
CA SER A 62 14.89 -29.25 37.63
C SER A 62 15.17 -27.91 38.32
N ILE A 63 16.40 -27.38 38.18
CA ILE A 63 16.76 -26.05 38.71
C ILE A 63 15.89 -24.92 38.12
N PHE A 64 15.26 -25.17 36.97
CA PHE A 64 14.31 -24.26 36.34
C PHE A 64 12.90 -24.34 36.95
N GLU A 65 12.62 -25.31 37.82
CA GLU A 65 11.31 -25.50 38.43
C GLU A 65 11.08 -24.51 39.58
N GLY A 66 10.09 -23.62 39.42
CA GLY A 66 9.69 -22.71 40.47
C GLY A 66 8.99 -23.40 41.63
N LYS A 67 9.27 -22.95 42.86
CA LYS A 67 8.54 -23.39 44.07
C LYS A 67 7.02 -23.17 43.98
N ARG A 68 6.58 -22.22 43.15
CA ARG A 68 5.19 -21.94 42.78
C ARG A 68 5.13 -21.55 41.29
N PRO A 69 4.06 -21.91 40.56
CA PRO A 69 3.85 -21.40 39.22
C PRO A 69 3.71 -19.87 39.25
N ALA A 70 4.20 -19.20 38.20
CA ALA A 70 4.11 -17.76 38.11
C ALA A 70 2.64 -17.32 38.01
N THR A 71 2.27 -16.26 38.73
CA THR A 71 0.90 -15.69 38.70
C THR A 71 0.58 -15.02 37.36
N VAL A 72 1.61 -14.58 36.63
CA VAL A 72 1.48 -13.92 35.33
C VAL A 72 1.51 -14.98 34.23
N PRO A 73 0.60 -14.93 33.24
CA PRO A 73 0.67 -15.84 32.10
C PRO A 73 1.87 -15.52 31.21
N ILE A 74 2.46 -16.56 30.61
CA ILE A 74 3.70 -16.46 29.83
C ILE A 74 3.62 -15.45 28.68
N GLN A 75 2.44 -15.23 28.11
CA GLN A 75 2.23 -14.21 27.07
C GLN A 75 2.46 -12.80 27.61
N LYS A 76 1.89 -12.47 28.77
CA LYS A 76 2.08 -11.16 29.41
C LYS A 76 3.51 -10.98 29.91
N TYR A 77 4.15 -12.07 30.33
CA TYR A 77 5.57 -12.05 30.69
C TYR A 77 6.45 -11.78 29.47
N GLY A 78 6.20 -12.42 28.33
CA GLY A 78 6.92 -12.13 27.07
C GLY A 78 6.73 -10.68 26.60
N GLU A 79 5.52 -10.13 26.71
CA GLU A 79 5.27 -8.71 26.43
C GLU A 79 6.04 -7.79 27.37
N HIS A 80 6.12 -8.13 28.65
CA HIS A 80 6.93 -7.40 29.64
C HIS A 80 8.41 -7.43 29.26
N LEU A 81 8.98 -8.60 29.01
CA LEU A 81 10.37 -8.75 28.58
C LEU A 81 10.64 -7.93 27.30
N SER A 82 9.78 -7.99 26.29
CA SER A 82 9.94 -7.24 25.04
C SER A 82 9.91 -5.72 25.21
N ARG A 83 9.30 -5.22 26.29
CA ARG A 83 9.12 -3.78 26.54
C ARG A 83 10.29 -3.18 27.32
N TYR A 84 10.94 -3.97 28.15
CA TYR A 84 11.99 -3.52 29.06
C TYR A 84 13.37 -4.06 28.68
N LEU A 85 13.44 -5.11 27.86
CA LEU A 85 14.69 -5.62 27.32
C LEU A 85 14.73 -5.26 25.83
N ASP A 86 15.64 -4.35 25.46
CA ASP A 86 15.90 -3.95 24.07
C ASP A 86 16.66 -5.05 23.29
N VAL A 87 16.07 -6.25 23.21
CA VAL A 87 16.66 -7.43 22.55
C VAL A 87 16.41 -7.41 21.04
N SER A 88 17.39 -7.85 20.26
CA SER A 88 17.21 -7.93 18.80
C SER A 88 16.28 -9.06 18.37
N PRO A 89 15.68 -8.99 17.16
CA PRO A 89 14.86 -10.09 16.62
C PRO A 89 15.65 -11.40 16.49
N VAL A 90 16.95 -11.31 16.24
CA VAL A 90 17.85 -12.47 16.14
C VAL A 90 18.04 -13.10 17.52
N ALA A 91 18.20 -12.30 18.57
CA ALA A 91 18.25 -12.79 19.94
C ALA A 91 16.96 -13.54 20.33
N VAL A 92 15.78 -13.05 19.91
CA VAL A 92 14.49 -13.74 20.14
C VAL A 92 14.46 -15.10 19.44
N ILE A 93 14.87 -15.16 18.17
CA ILE A 93 14.92 -16.43 17.42
C ILE A 93 15.93 -17.39 18.04
N GLY A 94 17.10 -16.91 18.42
CA GLY A 94 18.12 -17.68 19.11
C GLY A 94 17.62 -18.26 20.44
N ALA A 95 16.84 -17.48 21.21
CA ALA A 95 16.20 -17.96 22.42
C ALA A 95 15.23 -19.12 22.13
N CYS A 96 14.44 -19.03 21.05
CA CYS A 96 13.54 -20.12 20.66
C CYS A 96 14.31 -21.37 20.22
N VAL A 97 15.43 -21.22 19.49
CA VAL A 97 16.32 -22.35 19.16
C VAL A 97 16.96 -22.96 20.42
N TYR A 98 17.43 -22.14 21.36
CA TYR A 98 18.06 -22.59 22.60
C TYR A 98 17.09 -23.42 23.45
N ILE A 99 15.84 -22.99 23.54
CA ILE A 99 14.80 -23.77 24.21
C ILE A 99 14.54 -25.07 23.44
N PHE A 100 14.48 -25.08 22.11
CA PHE A 100 14.36 -26.33 21.36
C PHE A 100 15.57 -27.27 21.56
N LYS A 101 16.78 -26.74 21.68
CA LYS A 101 17.99 -27.53 21.99
C LYS A 101 17.88 -28.17 23.38
N MET A 102 17.44 -27.41 24.38
CA MET A 102 17.17 -27.91 25.73
C MET A 102 16.12 -29.02 25.72
N LEU A 103 15.03 -28.86 24.97
CA LEU A 103 13.92 -29.82 24.92
C LEU A 103 14.21 -31.09 24.13
N ASN A 104 15.21 -31.08 23.25
CA ASN A 104 15.61 -32.27 22.49
C ASN A 104 16.65 -33.14 23.23
N ARG A 105 16.96 -32.83 24.49
CA ARG A 105 17.80 -33.68 25.33
C ARG A 105 17.07 -34.93 25.80
N LYS A 106 17.85 -35.97 26.11
CA LYS A 106 17.37 -37.26 26.67
C LYS A 106 17.41 -37.29 28.21
N GLU A 107 17.71 -36.17 28.85
CA GLU A 107 17.87 -36.00 30.31
C GLU A 107 16.76 -35.08 30.86
N PRO A 108 16.44 -35.10 32.18
CA PRO A 108 15.10 -34.91 32.73
C PRO A 108 14.62 -33.45 32.81
N VAL A 109 14.79 -32.67 31.74
CA VAL A 109 13.92 -31.52 31.43
C VAL A 109 12.83 -32.01 30.49
N ASP A 110 12.24 -33.17 30.80
CA ASP A 110 11.35 -33.88 29.88
C ASP A 110 9.99 -33.19 29.70
N VAL A 111 9.67 -32.18 30.51
CA VAL A 111 8.36 -31.50 30.44
C VAL A 111 8.49 -30.00 30.69
N VAL A 112 8.15 -29.19 29.68
CA VAL A 112 7.83 -27.76 29.90
C VAL A 112 6.60 -27.70 30.79
N SER A 113 6.72 -27.02 31.92
CA SER A 113 5.66 -26.84 32.91
C SER A 113 5.36 -25.35 33.09
N ALA A 114 4.18 -25.02 33.61
CA ALA A 114 3.83 -23.63 33.93
C ALA A 114 4.78 -22.99 34.96
N SER A 115 5.47 -23.81 35.75
CA SER A 115 6.41 -23.40 36.81
C SER A 115 7.85 -23.24 36.33
N ASN A 116 8.22 -23.78 35.17
CA ASN A 116 9.58 -23.66 34.61
C ASN A 116 9.70 -22.74 33.37
N ILE A 117 8.63 -22.59 32.61
CA ILE A 117 8.61 -21.86 31.32
C ILE A 117 9.11 -20.42 31.41
N HIS A 118 8.80 -19.71 32.49
CA HIS A 118 9.22 -18.31 32.70
C HIS A 118 10.73 -18.18 32.88
N ARG A 119 11.32 -19.06 33.69
CA ARG A 119 12.77 -19.11 33.94
C ARG A 119 13.54 -19.56 32.70
N LEU A 120 13.01 -20.55 31.97
CA LEU A 120 13.58 -21.01 30.71
C LEU A 120 13.61 -19.89 29.66
N LEU A 121 12.50 -19.16 29.50
CA LEU A 121 12.42 -18.03 28.57
C LEU A 121 13.41 -16.92 28.94
N LEU A 122 13.42 -16.47 30.19
CA LEU A 122 14.32 -15.42 30.64
C LEU A 122 15.79 -15.78 30.40
N THR A 123 16.19 -17.00 30.78
CA THR A 123 17.57 -17.46 30.66
C THR A 123 17.99 -17.63 29.20
N ALA A 124 17.12 -18.21 28.37
CA ALA A 124 17.38 -18.38 26.93
C ALA A 124 17.51 -17.02 26.22
N LEU A 125 16.65 -16.06 26.57
CA LEU A 125 16.66 -14.73 25.97
C LEU A 125 17.92 -13.94 26.37
N MET A 126 18.30 -13.99 27.65
CA MET A 126 19.54 -13.39 28.15
C MET A 126 20.77 -13.98 27.45
N LEU A 127 20.90 -15.31 27.40
CA LEU A 127 22.03 -15.98 26.75
C LEU A 127 22.11 -15.64 25.26
N SER A 128 20.96 -15.57 24.59
CA SER A 128 20.89 -15.24 23.16
C SER A 128 21.27 -13.78 22.92
N SER A 129 20.78 -12.85 23.74
CA SER A 129 21.12 -11.43 23.65
C SER A 129 22.62 -11.20 23.89
N LYS A 130 23.21 -11.82 24.93
CA LYS A 130 24.66 -11.74 25.18
C LYS A 130 25.54 -12.29 24.04
N PHE A 131 24.98 -13.18 23.22
CA PHE A 131 25.74 -13.83 22.15
C PHE A 131 25.57 -13.14 20.79
N PHE A 132 24.38 -12.60 20.50
CA PHE A 132 24.05 -12.01 19.19
C PHE A 132 23.95 -10.48 19.19
N ASP A 133 23.72 -9.84 20.33
CA ASP A 133 23.56 -8.39 20.41
C ASP A 133 24.88 -7.75 20.84
N ASP A 134 25.31 -6.71 20.12
CA ASP A 134 26.53 -5.96 20.45
C ASP A 134 26.40 -5.17 21.78
N GLY A 135 25.17 -4.93 22.24
CA GLY A 135 24.84 -4.12 23.43
C GLY A 135 23.96 -4.86 24.43
N SER A 136 24.42 -5.99 24.99
CA SER A 136 23.66 -6.75 25.99
C SER A 136 23.73 -6.14 27.39
N TYR A 137 22.64 -6.19 28.15
CA TYR A 137 22.61 -5.78 29.56
C TYR A 137 23.34 -6.75 30.51
N GLU A 138 23.70 -6.27 31.71
CA GLU A 138 24.23 -7.12 32.77
C GLU A 138 23.14 -8.04 33.37
N ASN A 139 23.57 -9.16 33.97
CA ASN A 139 22.66 -10.11 34.64
C ASN A 139 21.80 -9.45 35.72
N ALA A 140 22.31 -8.41 36.39
CA ALA A 140 21.54 -7.67 37.38
C ALA A 140 20.26 -7.06 36.79
N TYR A 141 20.35 -6.51 35.58
CA TYR A 141 19.21 -5.91 34.89
C TYR A 141 18.22 -6.97 34.38
N PHE A 142 18.73 -8.07 33.79
CA PHE A 142 17.88 -9.19 33.39
C PHE A 142 17.16 -9.82 34.60
N ALA A 143 17.80 -9.89 35.76
CA ALA A 143 17.20 -10.41 36.98
C ALA A 143 16.08 -9.49 37.51
N GLU A 144 16.32 -8.17 37.50
CA GLU A 144 15.34 -7.15 37.89
C GLU A 144 14.08 -7.22 37.01
N VAL A 145 14.25 -7.16 35.68
CA VAL A 145 13.13 -7.23 34.73
C VAL A 145 12.48 -8.62 34.74
N GLY A 146 13.27 -9.67 34.91
CA GLY A 146 12.81 -11.05 34.96
C GLY A 146 12.08 -11.45 36.24
N GLY A 147 12.17 -10.63 37.30
CA GLY A 147 11.56 -10.89 38.60
C GLY A 147 12.23 -12.03 39.39
N VAL A 148 13.54 -12.22 39.21
CA VAL A 148 14.35 -13.24 39.89
C VAL A 148 15.54 -12.59 40.60
N SER A 149 16.14 -13.28 41.57
CA SER A 149 17.38 -12.79 42.18
C SER A 149 18.57 -12.95 41.23
N VAL A 150 19.58 -12.09 41.34
CA VAL A 150 20.81 -12.20 40.52
C VAL A 150 21.51 -13.53 40.74
N GLU A 151 21.54 -14.02 41.98
CA GLU A 151 22.12 -15.32 42.35
C GLU A 151 21.38 -16.49 41.69
N GLU A 152 20.04 -16.42 41.66
CA GLU A 152 19.20 -17.39 40.96
C GLU A 152 19.47 -17.35 39.45
N LEU A 153 19.45 -16.16 38.84
CA LEU A 153 19.70 -16.02 37.39
C LEU A 153 21.08 -16.54 36.98
N ASN A 154 22.12 -16.26 37.76
CA ASN A 154 23.47 -16.78 37.51
C ASN A 154 23.50 -18.32 37.58
N SER A 155 22.78 -18.91 38.52
CA SER A 155 22.68 -20.37 38.66
C SER A 155 21.93 -20.99 37.47
N LEU A 156 20.86 -20.34 37.02
CA LEU A 156 20.10 -20.73 35.83
C LEU A 156 20.94 -20.62 34.56
N GLU A 157 21.75 -19.56 34.42
CA GLU A 157 22.65 -19.34 33.29
C GLU A 157 23.61 -20.52 33.11
N VAL A 158 24.32 -20.87 34.19
CA VAL A 158 25.28 -21.97 34.21
C VAL A 158 24.58 -23.29 33.85
N ALA A 159 23.45 -23.58 34.50
CA ALA A 159 22.69 -24.79 34.23
C ALA A 159 22.19 -24.86 32.78
N PHE A 160 21.78 -23.73 32.20
CA PHE A 160 21.29 -23.67 30.82
C PHE A 160 22.45 -23.90 29.82
N LEU A 161 23.63 -23.32 30.08
CA LEU A 161 24.81 -23.50 29.22
C LEU A 161 25.29 -24.96 29.20
N PHE A 162 25.38 -25.60 30.37
CA PHE A 162 25.60 -27.04 30.45
C PHE A 162 24.45 -27.83 29.82
N GLY A 163 23.23 -27.29 29.94
CA GLY A 163 21.98 -27.74 29.33
C GLY A 163 21.96 -27.74 27.79
N ILE A 164 22.86 -27.03 27.12
CA ILE A 164 22.98 -27.03 25.65
C ILE A 164 24.39 -27.40 25.17
N ASP A 165 25.25 -27.93 26.05
CA ASP A 165 26.67 -28.23 25.79
C ASP A 165 27.43 -27.04 25.22
N PHE A 166 27.10 -25.83 25.69
CA PHE A 166 27.66 -24.56 25.19
C PHE A 166 27.47 -24.35 23.67
N ARG A 167 26.52 -25.04 23.02
CA ARG A 167 26.23 -24.93 21.59
C ARG A 167 25.36 -23.71 21.28
N LEU A 168 25.92 -22.53 21.47
CA LEU A 168 25.26 -21.23 21.23
C LEU A 168 25.16 -20.87 19.73
N ASN A 169 26.04 -21.39 18.88
CA ASN A 169 25.94 -21.16 17.44
C ASN A 169 24.62 -21.68 16.86
N LEU A 170 24.00 -20.89 15.99
CA LEU A 170 22.78 -21.25 15.27
C LEU A 170 23.13 -21.72 13.86
N THR A 171 22.64 -22.90 13.49
CA THR A 171 22.72 -23.37 12.10
C THR A 171 21.51 -22.88 11.30
N GLU A 172 21.66 -22.75 9.98
CA GLU A 172 20.58 -22.36 9.07
C GLU A 172 19.33 -23.25 9.24
N ALA A 173 19.52 -24.56 9.37
CA ALA A 173 18.42 -25.51 9.57
C ALA A 173 17.67 -25.31 10.91
N GLU A 174 18.39 -24.95 11.99
CA GLU A 174 17.77 -24.68 13.29
C GLU A 174 16.95 -23.39 13.27
N ILE A 175 17.46 -22.35 12.63
CA ILE A 175 16.77 -21.07 12.45
C ILE A 175 15.52 -21.28 11.60
N GLU A 176 15.63 -21.98 10.47
CA GLU A 176 14.50 -22.25 9.59
C GLU A 176 13.40 -23.03 10.32
N LYS A 177 13.76 -24.06 11.08
CA LYS A 177 12.81 -24.83 11.89
C LYS A 177 12.11 -23.95 12.93
N ALA A 178 12.84 -23.08 13.62
CA ALA A 178 12.26 -22.16 14.60
C ALA A 178 11.28 -21.16 13.93
N LEU A 179 11.65 -20.61 12.79
CA LEU A 179 10.79 -19.69 12.02
C LEU A 179 9.53 -20.38 11.49
N GLN A 180 9.64 -21.60 10.95
CA GLN A 180 8.47 -22.36 10.49
C GLN A 180 7.46 -22.57 11.62
N GLU A 181 7.93 -22.86 12.83
CA GLU A 181 7.06 -23.04 13.98
C GLU A 181 6.40 -21.73 14.43
N ILE A 182 7.15 -20.62 14.43
CA ILE A 182 6.60 -19.29 14.73
C ILE A 182 5.51 -18.91 13.72
N VAL A 183 5.77 -19.14 12.42
CA VAL A 183 4.81 -18.84 11.34
C VAL A 183 3.55 -19.69 11.49
N ARG A 184 3.70 -20.97 11.82
CA ARG A 184 2.57 -21.88 12.08
C ARG A 184 1.68 -21.33 13.20
N VAL A 185 2.26 -20.96 14.34
CA VAL A 185 1.50 -20.44 15.49
C VAL A 185 0.83 -19.12 15.15
N ARG A 186 1.49 -18.23 14.41
CA ARG A 186 0.89 -17.00 13.89
C ARG A 186 -0.33 -17.27 13.01
N CYS A 187 -0.25 -18.26 12.12
CA CYS A 187 -1.37 -18.69 11.28
C CYS A 187 -2.52 -19.25 12.12
N GLU A 188 -2.24 -20.11 13.09
CA GLU A 188 -3.23 -20.69 14.01
C GLU A 188 -3.92 -19.60 14.86
N ARG A 189 -3.17 -18.59 15.33
CA ARG A 189 -3.70 -17.44 16.07
C ARG A 189 -4.62 -16.59 15.21
N ARG A 190 -4.24 -16.28 13.96
CA ARG A 190 -5.10 -15.56 13.00
C ARG A 190 -6.40 -16.31 12.71
N LEU A 191 -6.34 -17.63 12.57
CA LEU A 191 -7.52 -18.47 12.36
C LEU A 191 -8.41 -18.50 13.61
N SER A 192 -7.82 -18.62 14.79
CA SER A 192 -8.52 -18.58 16.08
C SER A 192 -9.18 -17.22 16.36
N GLN A 193 -8.53 -16.11 16.00
CA GLN A 193 -9.11 -14.76 16.08
C GLN A 193 -10.28 -14.60 15.10
N LYS A 194 -10.18 -15.13 13.87
CA LYS A 194 -11.32 -15.20 12.93
C LYS A 194 -12.49 -16.04 13.46
N ARG A 195 -12.23 -17.08 14.26
CA ARG A 195 -13.27 -17.95 14.85
C ARG A 195 -13.89 -17.41 16.15
N LYS A 196 -13.14 -16.61 16.93
CA LYS A 196 -13.60 -15.96 18.18
C LYS A 196 -14.22 -14.58 17.96
N ALA A 197 -13.97 -13.94 16.82
CA ALA A 197 -14.92 -12.98 16.31
C ALA A 197 -16.23 -13.75 16.17
N GLU A 198 -17.22 -13.44 17.02
CA GLU A 198 -18.60 -13.87 16.80
C GLU A 198 -18.89 -13.68 15.31
N PRO A 199 -19.56 -14.61 14.63
CA PRO A 199 -20.20 -14.23 13.39
C PRO A 199 -21.18 -13.16 13.81
N VAL A 200 -20.78 -11.89 13.70
CA VAL A 200 -21.69 -10.89 13.20
C VAL A 200 -22.26 -11.63 12.01
N GLU A 201 -23.53 -12.04 12.09
CA GLU A 201 -24.24 -12.48 10.89
C GLU A 201 -23.77 -11.51 9.82
N PRO A 202 -23.41 -11.95 8.61
CA PRO A 202 -23.51 -11.01 7.53
C PRO A 202 -24.97 -10.55 7.61
N VAL A 203 -25.21 -9.44 8.35
CA VAL A 203 -26.17 -8.45 7.97
C VAL A 203 -25.88 -8.41 6.50
N PRO A 204 -26.84 -8.76 5.64
CA PRO A 204 -26.63 -8.55 4.25
C PRO A 204 -26.38 -7.04 4.20
N TYR A 205 -25.11 -6.65 4.19
CA TYR A 205 -24.61 -5.71 3.23
C TYR A 205 -24.98 -6.40 1.91
N SER A 206 -26.27 -6.36 1.57
CA SER A 206 -26.62 -5.98 0.24
C SER A 206 -25.82 -4.69 0.06
N PHE A 207 -24.64 -4.83 -0.53
CA PHE A 207 -24.27 -3.94 -1.59
C PHE A 207 -25.49 -4.00 -2.53
N ARG A 208 -26.53 -3.22 -2.21
CA ARG A 208 -27.37 -2.74 -3.27
C ARG A 208 -26.37 -1.88 -4.03
N CYS A 209 -25.91 -2.40 -5.15
CA CYS A 209 -25.61 -1.55 -6.28
C CYS A 209 -26.91 -0.79 -6.51
N ARG A 210 -27.09 0.30 -5.76
CA ARG A 210 -27.97 1.37 -6.20
C ARG A 210 -27.27 1.95 -7.41
N ASP A 211 -28.04 2.42 -8.36
CA ASP A 211 -27.50 3.11 -9.51
C ASP A 211 -26.53 4.20 -9.03
N PRO A 212 -25.35 4.33 -9.66
CA PRO A 212 -24.37 5.32 -9.25
C PRO A 212 -25.01 6.70 -9.22
N VAL A 213 -24.64 7.52 -8.25
CA VAL A 213 -25.25 8.84 -8.11
C VAL A 213 -24.69 9.72 -9.21
N VAL A 214 -25.59 10.21 -10.08
CA VAL A 214 -25.25 11.14 -11.15
C VAL A 214 -25.07 12.53 -10.55
N ASN A 215 -23.87 13.07 -10.71
CA ASN A 215 -23.53 14.45 -10.38
C ASN A 215 -23.37 15.21 -11.70
N GLU A 216 -24.36 16.04 -12.00
CA GLU A 216 -24.36 16.89 -13.20
C GLU A 216 -23.48 18.12 -12.97
N PHE A 217 -22.86 18.59 -14.05
CA PHE A 217 -22.11 19.83 -14.04
C PHE A 217 -23.06 21.04 -14.12
N ASN A 218 -22.64 22.17 -13.55
CA ASN A 218 -23.48 23.38 -13.50
C ASN A 218 -23.88 23.86 -14.90
N GLU A 219 -25.16 24.22 -15.07
CA GLU A 219 -25.67 24.88 -16.27
C GLU A 219 -25.41 26.40 -16.25
N PRO A 220 -25.22 27.05 -17.42
CA PRO A 220 -25.13 26.45 -18.75
C PRO A 220 -23.79 25.74 -18.97
N GLN A 221 -23.84 24.54 -19.56
CA GLN A 221 -22.62 23.81 -19.90
C GLN A 221 -21.83 24.60 -20.97
N PRO A 222 -20.51 24.79 -20.79
CA PRO A 222 -19.71 25.57 -21.72
C PRO A 222 -19.62 24.90 -23.09
N VAL A 223 -19.72 25.71 -24.15
CA VAL A 223 -19.66 25.24 -25.54
C VAL A 223 -18.23 24.88 -25.89
N PHE A 224 -18.04 23.67 -26.42
CA PHE A 224 -16.75 23.17 -26.85
C PHE A 224 -16.49 23.57 -28.30
N SER A 225 -15.41 24.32 -28.55
CA SER A 225 -15.06 24.86 -29.87
C SER A 225 -13.54 25.00 -30.00
N ASN A 226 -13.03 25.27 -31.21
CA ASN A 226 -11.60 25.49 -31.50
C ASN A 226 -11.06 26.82 -30.93
N ALA A 227 -11.61 27.31 -29.82
CA ALA A 227 -11.17 28.55 -29.19
C ALA A 227 -9.85 28.34 -28.41
N ASP A 228 -9.08 29.42 -28.25
CA ASP A 228 -7.82 29.42 -27.49
C ASP A 228 -8.00 28.99 -26.02
N VAL A 229 -9.19 29.25 -25.45
CA VAL A 229 -9.52 28.91 -24.05
C VAL A 229 -10.43 27.69 -24.03
N GLN A 230 -9.91 26.61 -23.46
CA GLN A 230 -10.66 25.37 -23.27
C GLN A 230 -11.74 25.51 -22.19
N PRO A 231 -12.91 24.87 -22.36
CA PRO A 231 -13.98 24.94 -21.39
C PRO A 231 -13.61 24.23 -20.08
N VAL A 232 -13.97 24.85 -18.97
CA VAL A 232 -13.82 24.28 -17.62
C VAL A 232 -15.20 24.01 -17.04
N PHE A 233 -15.45 22.75 -16.72
CA PHE A 233 -16.67 22.25 -16.11
C PHE A 233 -16.45 22.10 -14.61
N THR A 234 -17.37 22.61 -13.80
CA THR A 234 -17.33 22.47 -12.33
C THR A 234 -18.57 21.75 -11.82
N CYS A 235 -18.38 20.75 -10.96
CA CYS A 235 -19.44 19.94 -10.37
C CYS A 235 -19.26 19.87 -8.85
N SER A 236 -20.33 20.12 -8.09
CA SER A 236 -20.35 19.88 -6.64
C SER A 236 -20.86 18.47 -6.36
N LEU A 237 -20.10 17.68 -5.61
CA LEU A 237 -20.46 16.31 -5.29
C LEU A 237 -21.66 16.30 -4.34
N LYS A 238 -22.74 15.63 -4.75
CA LYS A 238 -23.95 15.49 -3.94
C LYS A 238 -23.63 14.68 -2.67
N HIS A 239 -24.10 15.14 -1.51
CA HIS A 239 -24.02 14.43 -0.22
C HIS A 239 -24.96 13.21 -0.17
N SER A 240 -24.76 12.26 -1.08
CA SER A 240 -25.65 11.12 -1.32
C SER A 240 -25.03 9.81 -0.83
N GLY A 241 -24.65 9.75 0.44
CA GLY A 241 -23.95 8.60 1.03
C GLY A 241 -22.98 9.02 2.11
N ASP A 242 -22.37 8.05 2.77
CA ASP A 242 -21.38 8.31 3.82
C ASP A 242 -19.95 8.31 3.27
N LEU A 243 -19.65 7.39 2.34
CA LEU A 243 -18.35 7.28 1.67
C LEU A 243 -18.51 7.21 0.15
N ILE A 244 -17.55 7.77 -0.60
CA ILE A 244 -17.38 7.50 -2.04
C ILE A 244 -16.21 6.53 -2.23
N VAL A 245 -16.43 5.41 -2.92
CA VAL A 245 -15.40 4.38 -3.15
C VAL A 245 -14.99 4.23 -4.61
N GLY A 246 -15.70 4.88 -5.52
CA GLY A 246 -15.47 4.82 -6.95
C GLY A 246 -16.03 6.06 -7.63
N MET A 247 -15.42 6.45 -8.74
CA MET A 247 -15.81 7.61 -9.50
C MET A 247 -15.54 7.35 -10.98
N THR A 248 -16.54 7.60 -11.82
CA THR A 248 -16.46 7.42 -13.27
C THR A 248 -16.97 8.69 -13.94
N LEU A 249 -16.20 9.22 -14.87
CA LEU A 249 -16.63 10.30 -15.76
C LEU A 249 -17.43 9.68 -16.91
N GLU A 250 -18.61 10.20 -17.16
CA GLU A 250 -19.46 9.82 -18.28
C GLU A 250 -19.60 11.02 -19.22
N VAL A 251 -19.35 10.79 -20.51
CA VAL A 251 -19.37 11.83 -21.54
C VAL A 251 -20.17 11.33 -22.74
N GLU A 252 -21.24 12.04 -23.05
CA GLU A 252 -22.00 11.84 -24.27
C GLU A 252 -21.53 12.83 -25.33
N LEU A 253 -20.98 12.28 -26.41
CA LEU A 253 -20.55 13.02 -27.59
C LEU A 253 -21.53 12.76 -28.74
N PRO A 254 -21.73 13.71 -29.66
CA PRO A 254 -22.51 13.42 -30.87
C PRO A 254 -21.74 12.42 -31.75
N GLN A 255 -22.46 11.56 -32.49
CA GLN A 255 -21.81 10.79 -33.54
C GLN A 255 -21.41 11.74 -34.68
N LEU A 256 -20.14 11.67 -35.08
CA LEU A 256 -19.60 12.47 -36.18
C LEU A 256 -19.57 11.67 -37.49
N ASP A 257 -19.56 12.39 -38.61
CA ASP A 257 -19.35 11.81 -39.93
C ASP A 257 -18.01 11.08 -40.03
N SER A 258 -17.95 10.08 -40.92
CA SER A 258 -16.72 9.31 -41.19
C SER A 258 -15.53 10.16 -41.66
N ALA A 259 -15.76 11.40 -42.09
CA ALA A 259 -14.72 12.37 -42.44
C ALA A 259 -14.00 12.96 -41.22
N TYR A 260 -14.60 12.88 -40.02
CA TYR A 260 -14.11 13.46 -38.79
C TYR A 260 -14.09 12.42 -37.65
N PRO A 261 -13.30 11.33 -37.78
CA PRO A 261 -13.26 10.28 -36.77
C PRO A 261 -12.67 10.79 -35.44
N TYR A 262 -13.22 10.26 -34.34
CA TYR A 262 -12.59 10.37 -33.03
C TYR A 262 -11.30 9.56 -32.96
N VAL A 263 -10.32 10.09 -32.22
CA VAL A 263 -9.05 9.41 -31.98
C VAL A 263 -9.22 8.24 -30.99
N SER A 264 -8.34 7.25 -31.04
CA SER A 264 -8.31 6.13 -30.09
C SER A 264 -7.98 6.60 -28.66
N ASP A 265 -8.42 5.81 -27.68
CA ASP A 265 -8.30 6.10 -26.24
C ASP A 265 -8.94 7.45 -25.89
N LEU A 266 -10.05 7.76 -26.58
CA LEU A 266 -10.80 9.01 -26.52
C LEU A 266 -11.03 9.46 -25.08
N GLY A 267 -11.43 8.55 -24.19
CA GLY A 267 -11.70 8.84 -22.79
C GLY A 267 -10.54 9.54 -22.06
N TYR A 268 -9.31 9.04 -22.20
CA TYR A 268 -8.16 9.69 -21.56
C TYR A 268 -7.75 10.96 -22.30
N ARG A 269 -7.80 10.98 -23.64
CA ARG A 269 -7.42 12.16 -24.42
C ARG A 269 -8.38 13.33 -24.26
N LEU A 270 -9.64 13.06 -23.93
CA LEU A 270 -10.64 14.08 -23.68
C LEU A 270 -10.30 14.96 -22.45
N ILE A 271 -9.59 14.39 -21.48
CA ILE A 271 -9.29 15.04 -20.20
C ILE A 271 -7.92 15.72 -20.27
N ASP A 272 -7.92 17.06 -20.28
CA ASP A 272 -6.69 17.83 -20.09
C ASP A 272 -6.29 17.80 -18.61
N GLU A 273 -7.23 18.22 -17.76
CA GLU A 273 -7.02 18.30 -16.32
C GLU A 273 -8.31 17.95 -15.54
N LEU A 274 -8.16 17.15 -14.50
CA LEU A 274 -9.21 16.84 -13.53
C LEU A 274 -8.67 17.08 -12.12
N SER A 275 -9.34 17.91 -11.33
CA SER A 275 -8.96 18.17 -9.94
C SER A 275 -10.12 18.03 -8.99
N ILE A 276 -9.82 17.60 -7.76
CA ILE A 276 -10.75 17.54 -6.64
C ILE A 276 -10.33 18.53 -5.57
N SER A 277 -11.25 19.39 -5.16
CA SER A 277 -11.04 20.39 -4.12
C SER A 277 -12.09 20.29 -3.03
N VAL A 278 -11.70 20.54 -1.78
CA VAL A 278 -12.62 20.56 -0.64
C VAL A 278 -12.40 21.85 0.12
N ALA A 279 -13.47 22.60 0.37
CA ALA A 279 -13.39 23.92 1.03
C ALA A 279 -12.35 24.85 0.38
N GLY A 280 -12.22 24.80 -0.95
CA GLY A 280 -11.28 25.62 -1.72
C GLY A 280 -9.82 25.12 -1.75
N VAL A 281 -9.48 24.05 -1.02
CA VAL A 281 -8.15 23.43 -1.07
C VAL A 281 -8.15 22.30 -2.08
N GLU A 282 -7.27 22.38 -3.08
CA GLU A 282 -7.01 21.29 -4.03
C GLU A 282 -6.35 20.11 -3.31
N LEU A 283 -7.01 18.95 -3.32
CA LEU A 283 -6.52 17.75 -2.67
C LEU A 283 -5.69 16.89 -3.62
N ASP A 284 -6.10 16.77 -4.87
CA ASP A 284 -5.39 16.00 -5.89
C ASP A 284 -5.76 16.52 -7.29
N ARG A 285 -4.83 16.37 -8.23
CA ARG A 285 -4.95 16.77 -9.62
C ARG A 285 -4.41 15.66 -10.51
N MET A 286 -5.08 15.38 -11.62
CA MET A 286 -4.73 14.32 -12.56
C MET A 286 -4.95 14.79 -13.99
N THR A 287 -4.05 14.40 -14.89
CA THR A 287 -4.21 14.61 -16.35
C THR A 287 -4.67 13.32 -17.03
N GLY A 288 -5.25 13.43 -18.23
CA GLY A 288 -5.62 12.28 -19.04
C GLY A 288 -4.46 11.31 -19.28
N LEU A 289 -3.29 11.84 -19.65
CA LEU A 289 -2.06 11.05 -19.82
C LEU A 289 -1.59 10.34 -18.54
N HIS A 290 -1.80 10.94 -17.36
CA HIS A 290 -1.47 10.26 -16.11
C HIS A 290 -2.35 9.03 -15.95
N MET A 291 -3.66 9.18 -16.19
CA MET A 291 -4.61 8.07 -16.09
C MET A 291 -4.26 6.95 -17.07
N LEU A 292 -3.91 7.29 -18.32
CA LEU A 292 -3.41 6.34 -19.31
C LEU A 292 -2.17 5.59 -18.81
N LEU A 293 -1.15 6.31 -18.36
CA LEU A 293 0.09 5.70 -17.89
C LEU A 293 -0.14 4.82 -16.66
N LYS A 294 -1.01 5.25 -15.74
CA LYS A 294 -1.41 4.45 -14.58
C LYS A 294 -2.17 3.19 -14.97
N ALA A 295 -3.01 3.25 -16.00
CA ALA A 295 -3.72 2.10 -16.55
C ALA A 295 -2.75 1.10 -17.19
N VAL A 296 -1.78 1.59 -17.98
CA VAL A 296 -0.73 0.76 -18.60
C VAL A 296 0.21 0.12 -17.55
N MET A 297 0.55 0.86 -16.49
CA MET A 297 1.44 0.39 -15.42
C MET A 297 0.77 -0.50 -14.38
N SER A 298 -0.56 -0.56 -14.34
CA SER A 298 -1.26 -1.44 -13.41
C SER A 298 -1.13 -2.87 -13.93
N ASP A 299 -0.56 -3.78 -13.12
CA ASP A 299 -0.04 -5.12 -13.46
C ASP A 299 -1.01 -6.12 -14.14
N ALA A 300 -2.24 -5.73 -14.46
CA ALA A 300 -3.19 -6.53 -15.20
C ALA A 300 -3.34 -6.01 -16.65
N HIS A 301 -2.53 -6.52 -17.58
CA HIS A 301 -2.72 -6.31 -19.03
C HIS A 301 -4.16 -6.64 -19.49
N SER A 302 -4.88 -7.49 -18.73
CA SER A 302 -6.28 -7.83 -18.95
C SER A 302 -7.28 -6.73 -18.59
N GLU A 303 -6.94 -5.80 -17.69
CA GLU A 303 -7.84 -4.72 -17.28
C GLU A 303 -7.86 -3.59 -18.32
N TYR A 304 -6.69 -3.20 -18.85
CA TYR A 304 -6.60 -2.20 -19.93
C TYR A 304 -7.42 -2.61 -21.16
N SER A 305 -7.30 -3.87 -21.59
CA SER A 305 -8.08 -4.39 -22.73
C SER A 305 -9.59 -4.39 -22.46
N ARG A 306 -10.04 -4.49 -21.20
CA ARG A 306 -11.45 -4.41 -20.83
C ARG A 306 -11.97 -2.96 -20.83
N PHE A 307 -11.10 -2.00 -20.51
CA PHE A 307 -11.43 -0.58 -20.57
C PHE A 307 -11.48 -0.04 -22.00
N GLY A 308 -10.88 -0.73 -22.98
CA GLY A 308 -10.84 -0.27 -24.37
C GLY A 308 -12.20 0.12 -24.95
N ASP A 309 -13.24 -0.68 -24.71
CA ASP A 309 -14.60 -0.38 -25.21
C ASP A 309 -15.23 0.82 -24.46
N MET A 310 -14.97 0.93 -23.15
CA MET A 310 -15.46 2.04 -22.32
C MET A 310 -14.82 3.38 -22.70
N LEU A 311 -13.51 3.36 -22.95
CA LEU A 311 -12.70 4.55 -23.24
C LEU A 311 -12.87 5.02 -24.68
N ASN A 312 -13.00 4.10 -25.63
CA ASN A 312 -13.25 4.46 -27.02
C ASN A 312 -14.71 4.86 -27.24
N GLY A 313 -15.61 4.43 -26.36
CA GLY A 313 -17.02 4.76 -26.33
C GLY A 313 -17.88 3.87 -27.23
N VAL A 314 -19.11 3.64 -26.79
CA VAL A 314 -20.12 2.84 -27.47
C VAL A 314 -21.13 3.76 -28.15
N THR A 315 -21.54 3.43 -29.38
CA THR A 315 -22.62 4.16 -30.06
C THR A 315 -23.96 3.75 -29.49
N VAL A 316 -24.71 4.71 -28.97
CA VAL A 316 -26.02 4.53 -28.34
C VAL A 316 -27.08 5.32 -29.14
N PRO A 317 -28.25 4.75 -29.44
CA PRO A 317 -29.38 5.51 -29.97
C PRO A 317 -29.83 6.57 -28.95
N GLY A 318 -30.14 7.80 -29.39
CA GLY A 318 -30.56 8.87 -28.48
C GLY A 318 -31.71 8.48 -27.56
N MET A 319 -31.56 8.72 -26.25
CA MET A 319 -32.67 8.67 -25.29
C MET A 319 -33.61 9.86 -25.55
N LEU A 320 -34.91 9.55 -25.58
CA LEU A 320 -36.02 10.49 -25.77
C LEU A 320 -36.10 11.50 -24.62
N ASP A 321 -35.31 12.57 -24.69
CA ASP A 321 -35.53 13.76 -23.86
C ASP A 321 -36.33 14.79 -24.66
N SER A 322 -37.61 14.94 -24.28
CA SER A 322 -38.51 16.08 -24.56
C SER A 322 -38.91 16.37 -26.02
N GLU A 323 -40.19 16.11 -26.33
CA GLU A 323 -41.12 16.82 -27.25
C GLU A 323 -40.56 17.65 -28.44
N ALA A 324 -39.48 17.22 -29.10
CA ALA A 324 -39.10 17.76 -30.39
C ALA A 324 -39.88 17.01 -31.48
N GLU A 325 -40.82 17.72 -32.10
CA GLU A 325 -41.54 17.27 -33.28
C GLU A 325 -40.57 16.71 -34.32
N ILE A 326 -40.84 15.47 -34.75
CA ILE A 326 -40.13 14.81 -35.84
C ILE A 326 -40.41 15.61 -37.13
N GLN A 327 -39.46 16.45 -37.51
CA GLN A 327 -39.22 16.78 -38.91
C GLN A 327 -37.86 16.17 -39.26
N ASP A 328 -37.90 15.19 -40.17
CA ASP A 328 -36.75 14.50 -40.77
C ASP A 328 -35.97 13.51 -39.87
N GLY A 329 -36.63 12.44 -39.46
CA GLY A 329 -36.28 11.07 -39.89
C GLY A 329 -34.92 10.42 -39.57
N GLU A 330 -33.98 11.00 -38.84
CA GLU A 330 -32.78 10.29 -38.35
C GLU A 330 -32.66 10.36 -36.83
N ALA A 331 -32.71 9.19 -36.18
CA ALA A 331 -32.45 9.09 -34.75
C ALA A 331 -31.03 9.60 -34.47
N THR A 332 -30.89 10.68 -33.70
CA THR A 332 -29.55 11.22 -33.36
C THR A 332 -28.82 10.18 -32.52
N THR A 333 -27.78 9.60 -33.10
CA THR A 333 -26.91 8.64 -32.41
C THR A 333 -25.82 9.40 -31.67
N HIS A 334 -25.53 8.94 -30.45
CA HIS A 334 -24.51 9.53 -29.58
C HIS A 334 -23.44 8.50 -29.27
N LYS A 335 -22.24 8.97 -28.96
CA LYS A 335 -21.10 8.17 -28.54
C LYS A 335 -20.92 8.38 -27.04
N LEU A 336 -21.18 7.33 -26.27
CA LEU A 336 -21.09 7.34 -24.81
C LEU A 336 -19.72 6.82 -24.38
N VAL A 337 -18.97 7.64 -23.65
CA VAL A 337 -17.61 7.33 -23.16
C VAL A 337 -17.62 7.28 -21.64
N HIS A 338 -17.05 6.24 -21.05
CA HIS A 338 -16.89 6.11 -19.61
C HIS A 338 -15.41 6.03 -19.24
N VAL A 339 -14.97 6.93 -18.35
CA VAL A 339 -13.57 7.03 -17.92
C VAL A 339 -13.50 6.83 -16.41
N PRO A 340 -12.94 5.72 -15.92
CA PRO A 340 -12.74 5.52 -14.49
C PRO A 340 -11.71 6.50 -13.96
N ILE A 341 -12.05 7.25 -12.91
CA ILE A 341 -11.18 8.26 -12.29
C ILE A 341 -10.42 7.62 -11.12
N PRO A 342 -9.10 7.43 -11.22
CA PRO A 342 -8.36 6.64 -10.25
C PRO A 342 -7.80 7.51 -9.11
N PHE A 343 -8.62 8.32 -8.46
CA PHE A 343 -8.24 9.03 -7.24
C PHE A 343 -7.85 8.06 -6.11
N TRP A 344 -7.23 8.56 -5.04
CA TRP A 344 -6.78 7.71 -3.93
C TRP A 344 -7.91 6.91 -3.25
N PHE A 345 -9.17 7.37 -3.31
CA PHE A 345 -10.34 6.68 -2.75
C PHE A 345 -10.94 5.66 -3.71
N ALA A 346 -10.72 5.85 -5.01
CA ALA A 346 -11.27 5.01 -6.08
C ALA A 346 -10.49 3.70 -6.20
N ARG A 347 -10.29 3.00 -5.06
CA ARG A 347 -9.62 1.70 -4.98
C ARG A 347 -10.61 0.67 -4.46
N ALA A 348 -10.39 -0.60 -4.80
CA ALA A 348 -11.26 -1.72 -4.43
C ALA A 348 -11.50 -1.93 -2.91
N GLN A 349 -10.86 -1.13 -2.04
CA GLN A 349 -10.99 -1.23 -0.59
C GLN A 349 -11.76 -0.03 -0.02
N VAL A 350 -12.90 -0.32 0.59
CA VAL A 350 -13.79 0.67 1.25
C VAL A 350 -13.08 1.46 2.37
N SER A 351 -12.00 0.92 2.94
CA SER A 351 -11.23 1.56 4.03
C SER A 351 -10.65 2.93 3.67
N ASN A 352 -10.44 3.18 2.38
CA ASN A 352 -9.92 4.46 1.88
C ASN A 352 -11.02 5.30 1.21
N GLY A 353 -12.30 4.99 1.43
CA GLY A 353 -13.40 5.75 0.84
C GLY A 353 -13.36 7.23 1.25
N PHE A 354 -13.74 8.11 0.32
CA PHE A 354 -13.79 9.55 0.57
C PHE A 354 -14.93 9.86 1.55
N PRO A 355 -14.64 10.39 2.77
CA PRO A 355 -15.60 10.46 3.86
C PRO A 355 -16.52 11.66 3.74
N LEU A 356 -17.53 11.56 2.87
CA LEU A 356 -18.50 12.61 2.61
C LEU A 356 -19.32 12.97 3.86
N ALA A 357 -19.61 11.98 4.72
CA ALA A 357 -20.30 12.19 6.01
C ALA A 357 -19.52 13.09 6.98
N SER A 358 -18.20 13.18 6.85
CA SER A 358 -17.36 14.05 7.69
C SER A 358 -17.32 15.50 7.16
N LEU A 359 -17.74 15.74 5.92
CA LEU A 359 -17.66 17.03 5.23
C LEU A 359 -18.98 17.82 5.24
N ILE A 360 -19.71 17.82 6.36
CA ILE A 360 -21.06 18.41 6.45
C ILE A 360 -21.07 19.92 6.11
N THR A 361 -19.98 20.62 6.41
CA THR A 361 -19.84 22.08 6.22
C THR A 361 -19.00 22.46 5.01
N ALA A 362 -18.37 21.49 4.35
CA ALA A 362 -17.38 21.71 3.31
C ALA A 362 -17.82 21.02 2.01
N GLU A 363 -18.02 21.81 0.97
CA GLU A 363 -18.35 21.26 -0.34
C GLU A 363 -17.10 20.66 -1.00
N ALA A 364 -17.28 19.47 -1.58
CA ALA A 364 -16.30 18.81 -2.42
C ALA A 364 -16.63 19.11 -3.89
N ILE A 365 -15.71 19.78 -4.57
CA ILE A 365 -15.88 20.30 -5.93
C ILE A 365 -14.90 19.59 -6.85
N ILE A 366 -15.41 19.02 -7.94
CA ILE A 366 -14.64 18.51 -9.07
C ILE A 366 -14.57 19.59 -10.14
N LYS A 367 -13.36 19.83 -10.66
CA LYS A 367 -13.13 20.66 -11.85
C LYS A 367 -12.57 19.78 -12.95
N LEU A 368 -13.18 19.85 -14.13
CA LEU A 368 -12.77 19.15 -15.34
C LEU A 368 -12.48 20.18 -16.44
N LYS A 369 -11.28 20.12 -17.00
CA LYS A 369 -10.89 20.86 -18.19
C LYS A 369 -10.74 19.87 -19.34
N LEU A 370 -11.42 20.15 -20.46
CA LEU A 370 -11.33 19.31 -21.65
C LEU A 370 -10.10 19.69 -22.49
N SER A 371 -9.56 18.71 -23.18
CA SER A 371 -8.50 18.91 -24.18
C SER A 371 -9.03 19.63 -25.41
N PRO A 372 -8.18 20.29 -26.22
CA PRO A 372 -8.58 20.90 -27.48
C PRO A 372 -9.20 19.90 -28.47
N LEU A 373 -10.16 20.34 -29.28
CA LEU A 373 -10.81 19.51 -30.31
C LEU A 373 -9.81 18.86 -31.29
N SER A 374 -8.69 19.52 -31.60
CA SER A 374 -7.61 18.99 -32.44
C SER A 374 -6.94 17.73 -31.90
N SER A 375 -6.94 17.55 -30.57
CA SER A 375 -6.41 16.34 -29.92
C SER A 375 -7.40 15.16 -29.92
N ILE A 376 -8.67 15.45 -30.18
CA ILE A 376 -9.80 14.51 -30.02
C ILE A 376 -10.38 14.07 -31.37
N ILE A 377 -10.35 14.93 -32.39
CA ILE A 377 -10.90 14.69 -33.73
C ILE A 377 -9.86 15.02 -34.79
N GLN A 378 -9.67 14.15 -35.77
CA GLN A 378 -8.71 14.35 -36.86
C GLN A 378 -9.35 14.12 -38.23
N PRO A 379 -9.39 15.14 -39.13
CA PRO A 379 -8.96 16.54 -38.92
C PRO A 379 -9.90 17.31 -37.97
N PRO A 380 -9.45 18.39 -37.31
CA PRO A 380 -10.32 19.18 -36.44
C PRO A 380 -11.45 19.83 -37.24
N PRO A 381 -12.72 19.62 -36.87
CA PRO A 381 -13.85 20.24 -37.56
C PRO A 381 -14.02 21.70 -37.10
N ASP A 382 -14.51 22.58 -37.98
CA ASP A 382 -14.98 23.93 -37.63
C ASP A 382 -16.40 23.87 -37.02
N VAL A 383 -16.59 23.00 -36.03
CA VAL A 383 -17.90 22.68 -35.44
C VAL A 383 -17.88 22.96 -33.94
N ARG A 384 -19.01 23.44 -33.43
CA ARG A 384 -19.25 23.59 -31.99
C ARG A 384 -19.92 22.33 -31.46
N LEU A 385 -19.31 21.70 -30.46
CA LEU A 385 -19.88 20.55 -29.78
C LEU A 385 -20.40 20.98 -28.40
N GLN A 386 -21.47 20.34 -27.95
CA GLN A 386 -21.99 20.47 -26.60
C GLN A 386 -22.07 19.07 -25.99
N PRO A 387 -20.96 18.54 -25.46
CA PRO A 387 -20.98 17.24 -24.80
C PRO A 387 -21.81 17.32 -23.52
N ARG A 388 -22.67 16.32 -23.27
CA ARG A 388 -23.25 16.15 -21.93
C ARG A 388 -22.24 15.39 -21.07
N ILE A 389 -21.90 15.98 -19.94
CA ILE A 389 -20.90 15.43 -19.03
C ILE A 389 -21.55 15.18 -17.68
N SER A 390 -21.31 14.01 -17.11
CA SER A 390 -21.77 13.63 -15.78
C SER A 390 -20.67 12.90 -15.00
N ILE A 391 -20.67 13.03 -13.67
CA ILE A 391 -19.80 12.24 -12.79
C ILE A 391 -20.66 11.24 -12.02
N LEU A 392 -20.40 9.97 -12.24
CA LEU A 392 -20.98 8.86 -11.53
C LEU A 392 -20.16 8.56 -10.28
N THR A 393 -20.78 8.58 -9.10
CA THR A 393 -20.13 8.20 -7.84
C THR A 393 -20.71 6.93 -7.23
N ASP A 394 -19.81 6.04 -6.84
CA ASP A 394 -20.14 4.82 -6.11
C ASP A 394 -20.21 5.12 -4.62
N ASN A 395 -21.42 5.39 -4.14
CA ASN A 395 -21.66 5.75 -2.75
C ASN A 395 -21.90 4.53 -1.87
N VAL A 396 -21.36 4.57 -0.66
CA VAL A 396 -21.55 3.56 0.39
C VAL A 396 -22.25 4.21 1.57
N TRP A 397 -23.32 3.54 2.03
CA TRP A 397 -24.06 3.89 3.25
C TRP A 397 -23.62 2.96 4.37
N LEU A 398 -23.13 3.53 5.46
CA LEU A 398 -22.65 2.81 6.63
C LEU A 398 -23.81 2.55 7.61
N ASP A 399 -23.63 1.56 8.48
CA ASP A 399 -24.53 1.42 9.63
C ASP A 399 -24.48 2.71 10.48
N PRO A 400 -25.62 3.20 10.99
CA PRO A 400 -25.66 4.43 11.79
C PRO A 400 -24.58 4.47 12.89
N LYS A 401 -24.31 3.36 13.58
CA LYS A 401 -23.28 3.31 14.63
C LYS A 401 -21.88 3.61 14.08
N VAL A 402 -21.57 3.09 12.90
CA VAL A 402 -20.28 3.27 12.23
C VAL A 402 -20.19 4.68 11.63
N ALA A 403 -21.25 5.17 11.01
CA ALA A 403 -21.33 6.55 10.50
C ALA A 403 -21.12 7.58 11.63
N PHE A 404 -21.80 7.40 12.77
CA PHE A 404 -21.60 8.24 13.96
C PHE A 404 -20.17 8.16 14.50
N ALA A 405 -19.55 6.97 14.50
CA ALA A 405 -18.17 6.82 14.92
C ALA A 405 -17.20 7.55 13.97
N LEU A 406 -17.43 7.49 12.65
CA LEU A 406 -16.64 8.17 11.64
C LEU A 406 -16.64 9.69 11.86
N ILE A 407 -17.82 10.28 12.04
CA ILE A 407 -17.99 11.72 12.30
C ILE A 407 -17.32 12.13 13.62
N ARG A 408 -17.42 11.30 14.66
CA ARG A 408 -16.90 11.61 16.00
C ARG A 408 -15.41 11.36 16.19
N SER A 409 -14.80 10.50 15.38
CA SER A 409 -13.42 10.02 15.55
C SER A 409 -12.32 11.09 15.40
N GLY A 410 -12.68 12.35 15.12
CA GLY A 410 -11.73 13.44 14.92
C GLY A 410 -11.00 13.33 13.57
N PRO A 411 -10.07 14.25 13.24
CA PRO A 411 -9.33 14.19 11.99
C PRO A 411 -8.43 12.94 11.99
N SER A 412 -8.90 11.87 11.36
CA SER A 412 -8.03 10.75 11.02
C SER A 412 -6.97 11.27 10.05
N LYS A 413 -5.68 11.08 10.39
CA LYS A 413 -4.57 11.41 9.49
C LYS A 413 -4.53 10.37 8.38
N SER A 414 -5.41 10.51 7.40
CA SER A 414 -5.35 9.72 6.18
C SER A 414 -4.22 10.25 5.31
N LEU A 415 -3.09 9.56 5.32
CA LEU A 415 -2.00 9.81 4.38
C LEU A 415 -2.42 9.21 3.04
N PHE A 416 -2.63 10.06 2.04
CA PHE A 416 -2.86 9.65 0.67
C PHE A 416 -1.75 10.16 -0.24
N GLN A 417 -1.45 9.39 -1.29
CA GLN A 417 -0.54 9.86 -2.33
C GLN A 417 -1.22 10.97 -3.11
N GLN A 418 -0.51 12.08 -3.28
CA GLN A 418 -0.87 13.16 -4.18
C GLN A 418 -0.01 13.08 -5.43
N ASN A 419 -0.57 13.46 -6.57
CA ASN A 419 0.19 13.58 -7.81
C ASN A 419 0.75 14.99 -7.93
N LEU A 420 2.03 15.10 -8.31
CA LEU A 420 2.68 16.37 -8.61
C LEU A 420 2.99 16.39 -10.09
N HIS A 421 2.46 17.39 -10.78
CA HIS A 421 2.67 17.59 -12.22
C HIS A 421 3.56 18.82 -12.44
N GLN A 422 4.61 18.65 -13.25
CA GLN A 422 5.56 19.70 -13.65
C GLN A 422 5.79 19.58 -15.16
N ASP A 423 5.54 20.67 -15.88
CA ASP A 423 5.71 20.74 -17.34
C ASP A 423 6.97 21.52 -17.67
N HIS A 424 7.81 20.95 -18.53
CA HIS A 424 9.07 21.54 -18.96
C HIS A 424 9.17 21.49 -20.48
N ALA A 425 9.49 22.62 -21.10
CA ALA A 425 9.75 22.67 -22.53
C ALA A 425 11.07 21.95 -22.84
N VAL A 426 11.06 21.10 -23.87
CA VAL A 426 12.23 20.34 -24.32
C VAL A 426 12.55 20.75 -25.75
N ASP A 427 13.79 21.19 -25.99
CA ASP A 427 14.26 21.58 -27.32
C ASP A 427 14.74 20.36 -28.13
N ALA A 428 14.06 20.03 -29.23
CA ALA A 428 14.42 18.88 -30.04
C ALA A 428 15.82 18.99 -30.69
N ASP A 429 16.36 20.21 -30.85
CA ASP A 429 17.66 20.45 -31.48
C ASP A 429 18.83 20.26 -30.51
N LEU A 430 18.56 20.29 -29.20
CA LEU A 430 19.59 20.13 -28.18
C LEU A 430 19.81 18.65 -27.88
N PRO A 431 21.06 18.15 -28.00
CA PRO A 431 21.35 16.77 -27.65
C PRO A 431 21.16 16.54 -26.15
N VAL A 432 21.56 17.45 -25.26
CA VAL A 432 21.49 17.22 -23.81
C VAL A 432 20.71 18.34 -23.15
N GLN A 433 19.78 18.00 -22.26
CA GLN A 433 18.98 18.96 -21.50
C GLN A 433 18.91 18.59 -20.03
N ARG A 434 19.02 19.62 -19.17
CA ARG A 434 18.94 19.45 -17.72
C ARG A 434 17.65 20.08 -17.22
N ILE A 435 16.86 19.30 -16.48
CA ILE A 435 15.55 19.70 -15.99
C ILE A 435 15.59 19.67 -14.46
N GLU A 436 15.52 20.85 -13.86
CA GLU A 436 15.47 20.97 -12.40
C GLU A 436 14.06 20.61 -11.90
N LEU A 437 13.96 19.52 -11.13
CA LEU A 437 12.72 19.07 -10.52
C LEU A 437 12.56 19.64 -9.12
N THR A 438 11.43 20.31 -8.87
CA THR A 438 11.10 20.84 -7.53
C THR A 438 10.13 19.92 -6.81
N CYS A 439 10.52 19.33 -5.69
CA CYS A 439 9.68 18.40 -4.93
C CYS A 439 9.54 18.86 -3.47
N ASN A 440 8.30 19.16 -3.05
CA ASN A 440 8.02 19.73 -1.72
C ASN A 440 7.65 18.66 -0.66
N LYS A 441 7.57 17.39 -1.07
CA LYS A 441 7.12 16.25 -0.25
C LYS A 441 7.92 15.00 -0.62
N SER A 442 7.83 13.95 0.21
CA SER A 442 8.43 12.65 -0.09
C SER A 442 7.87 12.08 -1.39
N VAL A 443 8.74 11.80 -2.35
CA VAL A 443 8.39 11.27 -3.67
C VAL A 443 8.59 9.77 -3.69
N ARG A 444 7.55 9.02 -4.09
CA ARG A 444 7.60 7.55 -4.19
C ARG A 444 8.12 7.06 -5.54
N ARG A 445 7.69 7.72 -6.62
CA ARG A 445 8.00 7.36 -8.01
C ARG A 445 8.04 8.64 -8.85
N LEU A 446 8.97 8.69 -9.79
CA LEU A 446 9.03 9.70 -10.84
C LEU A 446 8.69 9.03 -12.17
N LEU A 447 7.85 9.71 -12.95
CA LEU A 447 7.37 9.26 -14.25
C LEU A 447 7.39 10.47 -15.17
N TRP A 448 7.90 10.31 -16.38
CA TRP A 448 7.97 11.38 -17.38
C TRP A 448 7.61 10.83 -18.75
N LEU A 449 7.06 11.71 -19.58
CA LEU A 449 6.72 11.46 -20.97
C LEU A 449 7.12 12.70 -21.75
N VAL A 450 7.45 12.53 -23.03
CA VAL A 450 7.66 13.64 -23.96
C VAL A 450 6.48 13.68 -24.91
N THR A 451 5.86 14.83 -25.01
CA THR A 451 4.67 15.06 -25.82
C THR A 451 4.96 16.10 -26.90
N ALA A 452 4.12 16.16 -27.93
CA ALA A 452 4.23 17.18 -28.96
C ALA A 452 3.87 18.56 -28.39
N SER A 453 4.54 19.61 -28.88
CA SER A 453 4.24 20.99 -28.47
C SER A 453 2.81 21.43 -28.83
N ASP A 454 2.28 20.90 -29.93
CA ASP A 454 0.98 21.31 -30.47
C ASP A 454 -0.18 20.46 -29.93
N ASP A 455 0.12 19.28 -29.38
CA ASP A 455 -0.85 18.37 -28.76
C ASP A 455 -0.24 17.73 -27.50
N PRO A 456 -0.58 18.23 -26.30
CA PRO A 456 -0.04 17.70 -25.05
C PRO A 456 -0.47 16.27 -24.78
N ASN A 457 -1.47 15.72 -25.50
CA ASN A 457 -1.90 14.33 -25.39
C ASN A 457 -1.23 13.40 -26.40
N GLN A 458 -0.44 13.92 -27.34
CA GLN A 458 0.31 13.13 -28.29
C GLN A 458 1.69 12.78 -27.72
N ILE A 459 1.84 11.52 -27.27
CA ILE A 459 3.13 10.99 -26.81
C ILE A 459 4.06 10.81 -28.03
N LEU A 460 5.28 11.34 -27.94
CA LEU A 460 6.33 11.15 -28.94
C LEU A 460 7.18 9.92 -28.59
N PRO A 461 6.99 8.77 -29.26
CA PRO A 461 7.72 7.55 -28.96
C PRO A 461 9.21 7.70 -29.32
N ASN A 462 10.07 7.04 -28.53
CA ASN A 462 11.53 7.00 -28.76
C ASN A 462 12.21 8.39 -28.83
N SER A 463 11.57 9.42 -28.29
CA SER A 463 12.10 10.78 -28.19
C SER A 463 13.26 10.90 -27.18
N VAL A 464 13.31 10.00 -26.20
CA VAL A 464 14.37 9.95 -25.18
C VAL A 464 15.20 8.69 -25.36
N LEU A 465 16.48 8.86 -25.71
CA LEU A 465 17.43 7.75 -25.84
C LEU A 465 17.92 7.25 -24.47
N SER A 466 18.18 8.17 -23.54
CA SER A 466 18.66 7.84 -22.20
C SER A 466 18.24 8.91 -21.19
N SER A 467 18.22 8.55 -19.92
CA SER A 467 17.92 9.47 -18.82
C SER A 467 18.84 9.18 -17.63
N ARG A 468 19.16 10.20 -16.85
CA ARG A 468 19.89 10.11 -15.59
C ARG A 468 19.10 10.89 -14.54
N LEU A 469 19.13 10.43 -13.29
CA LEU A 469 18.54 11.18 -12.18
C LEU A 469 19.66 11.53 -11.20
N ILE A 470 19.83 12.82 -10.94
CA ILE A 470 20.86 13.32 -10.01
C ILE A 470 20.20 13.89 -8.77
N LEU A 471 20.65 13.47 -7.59
CA LEU A 471 20.23 14.03 -6.31
C LEU A 471 21.47 14.47 -5.53
N GLU A 472 21.53 15.76 -5.17
CA GLU A 472 22.65 16.35 -4.43
C GLU A 472 24.04 16.09 -5.06
N GLY A 473 24.09 16.02 -6.39
CA GLY A 473 25.31 15.74 -7.15
C GLY A 473 25.65 14.25 -7.29
N TYR A 474 24.86 13.35 -6.70
CA TYR A 474 25.02 11.90 -6.85
C TYR A 474 24.08 11.35 -7.91
N ASP A 475 24.63 10.52 -8.81
CA ASP A 475 23.85 9.78 -9.81
C ASP A 475 23.10 8.62 -9.13
N LEU A 476 21.77 8.67 -9.16
CA LEU A 476 20.89 7.63 -8.62
C LEU A 476 20.61 6.51 -9.64
N MET A 477 20.93 6.72 -10.93
CA MET A 477 20.67 5.79 -12.02
C MET A 477 21.96 5.47 -12.77
N SER A 478 22.73 4.50 -12.26
CA SER A 478 24.05 4.16 -12.84
C SER A 478 24.04 3.51 -14.25
N ARG A 479 22.89 3.19 -14.85
CA ARG A 479 22.81 2.39 -16.09
C ARG A 479 21.59 2.77 -16.95
N GLY A 480 21.85 3.44 -18.08
CA GLY A 480 20.83 3.74 -19.09
C GLY A 480 20.39 2.50 -19.89
N PRO A 481 19.31 2.59 -20.68
CA PRO A 481 18.74 1.46 -21.43
C PRO A 481 19.67 0.96 -22.55
N VAL A 482 19.55 -0.34 -22.86
CA VAL A 482 20.26 -1.03 -23.95
C VAL A 482 19.42 -0.96 -25.21
N ASN A 483 20.05 -0.67 -26.36
CA ASN A 483 19.36 -0.66 -27.65
C ASN A 483 18.83 -2.08 -27.96
N GLN A 484 17.51 -2.22 -28.09
CA GLN A 484 16.87 -3.53 -28.24
C GLN A 484 17.14 -4.17 -29.61
N ASP A 485 17.41 -3.37 -30.64
CA ASP A 485 17.61 -3.88 -32.01
C ASP A 485 19.05 -4.34 -32.27
N THR A 486 20.04 -3.69 -31.66
CA THR A 486 21.46 -4.01 -31.91
C THR A 486 22.08 -4.86 -30.81
N GLY A 487 21.49 -4.92 -29.61
CA GLY A 487 22.09 -5.57 -28.44
C GLY A 487 23.40 -4.91 -27.97
N GLU A 488 23.87 -3.89 -28.67
CA GLU A 488 25.06 -3.12 -28.37
C GLU A 488 24.72 -2.01 -27.37
N ARG A 489 25.58 -1.88 -26.36
CA ARG A 489 25.58 -0.74 -25.46
C ARG A 489 26.22 0.42 -26.21
N ALA A 490 25.50 1.53 -26.36
CA ALA A 490 26.00 2.69 -27.08
C ALA A 490 27.06 3.43 -26.26
N ASP A 491 28.29 2.93 -26.20
CA ASP A 491 29.43 3.66 -25.65
C ASP A 491 29.75 4.85 -26.57
N GLY A 492 29.09 5.99 -26.33
CA GLY A 492 29.47 7.28 -26.92
C GLY A 492 28.30 8.08 -27.48
N LYS A 493 28.14 9.28 -26.91
CA LYS A 493 27.17 10.33 -27.25
C LYS A 493 25.74 10.03 -26.81
N TYR A 494 25.50 10.27 -25.53
CA TYR A 494 24.15 10.28 -24.99
C TYR A 494 23.60 11.70 -24.93
N SER A 495 22.35 11.81 -25.34
CA SER A 495 21.43 12.86 -24.95
C SER A 495 20.96 12.59 -23.52
N GLU A 496 21.49 13.35 -22.56
CA GLU A 496 21.11 13.25 -21.14
C GLU A 496 19.87 14.13 -20.91
N LEU A 497 18.79 13.54 -20.37
CA LEU A 497 17.86 14.28 -19.54
C LEU A 497 18.39 14.14 -18.11
N VAL A 498 18.88 15.23 -17.50
CA VAL A 498 19.37 15.28 -16.10
C VAL A 498 18.28 15.78 -15.20
#